data_AF-A0A803LVQ7-F1
#
_entry.id   AF-A0A803LVQ7-F1
#
_cell.length_a   1.000
_cell.length_b   1.000
_cell.length_c   1.000
_cell.angle_alpha   90.00
_cell.angle_beta   90.00
_cell.angle_gamma   90.00
#
_symmetry.space_group_name_H-M   'P 1'
#
loop_
_entity.id
_entity.type
_entity.pdbx_description
1 polymer ?
#
loop_
_entity_poly.entity_id
_entity_poly.type
_entity_poly.pdbx_seq_one_letter_code
_entity_poly.pdbx_strand_id
1 'polypeptide(L)'
;MNSITPSSCNTLLFKSSTNPLFPPLKPMFLFPPKPPLSLSSFVFLPKLPSPKFHPRILAGYPRNFLGIVSCCQNPQNSGCPASDDESQLELDRLVSLLPEEMRCRLRQHPELDKLMEVVMDLGRNPIARFPSGDFELSDCPITFQDLEFATSQVGDFAVDNRAGISRTLHRISAVRNRKNAIIGLTCRVGRAITGSADLLRDLVKDGASLLLIGPPGVGKTTIIREVARMLADDYQKRVMIVDTSNEIGGDGDIPHAGIGSARRMQVPNADMQHMAVHKEVIGLIAICDIGI
;
A
#
# COMPACT_ATOMS: atom_id res chain seq x y z
N MET A 1 6.73 61.06 33.97
CA MET A 1 7.81 60.22 34.50
C MET A 1 7.20 58.88 34.89
N ASN A 2 7.51 57.70 34.38
CA ASN A 2 8.23 57.22 33.20
C ASN A 2 7.63 55.85 32.84
N SER A 3 7.64 55.53 31.55
CA SER A 3 7.30 54.27 30.88
C SER A 3 8.25 53.11 31.20
N ILE A 4 7.78 51.85 31.17
CA ILE A 4 8.59 50.66 30.83
C ILE A 4 7.74 49.61 30.06
N THR A 5 8.26 49.16 28.92
CA THR A 5 7.83 48.05 28.03
C THR A 5 8.83 46.86 28.12
N PRO A 6 8.59 45.69 27.47
CA PRO A 6 9.04 44.34 27.90
C PRO A 6 10.22 43.71 27.11
N SER A 7 10.75 42.55 27.56
CA SER A 7 11.65 41.62 26.82
C SER A 7 11.51 40.18 27.41
N SER A 8 11.17 39.08 26.73
CA SER A 8 11.89 38.21 25.76
C SER A 8 13.34 37.82 26.08
N CYS A 9 13.60 36.55 26.45
CA CYS A 9 14.63 35.64 25.91
C CYS A 9 14.68 34.29 26.67
N ASN A 10 14.77 33.15 25.97
CA ASN A 10 15.95 32.29 26.08
C ASN A 10 16.02 31.24 24.97
N THR A 11 17.00 31.49 24.11
CA THR A 11 17.56 30.68 23.02
C THR A 11 18.47 29.59 23.58
N LEU A 12 18.45 28.38 23.01
CA LEU A 12 19.57 27.44 23.10
C LEU A 12 20.13 27.18 21.70
N LEU A 13 21.34 27.72 21.52
CA LEU A 13 22.28 27.52 20.41
C LEU A 13 22.86 26.11 20.44
N PHE A 14 22.94 25.44 19.28
CA PHE A 14 24.02 24.48 19.02
C PHE A 14 24.87 24.99 17.86
N LYS A 15 26.18 25.12 18.14
CA LYS A 15 27.24 25.56 17.22
C LYS A 15 27.54 24.48 16.18
N SER A 16 27.81 24.94 14.97
CA SER A 16 28.37 24.21 13.84
C SER A 16 29.77 23.63 14.13
N SER A 17 30.00 22.37 13.78
CA SER A 17 31.33 21.82 13.50
C SER A 17 31.46 21.62 12.00
N THR A 18 32.36 22.37 11.39
CA THR A 18 32.68 22.34 9.96
C THR A 18 33.77 21.28 9.70
N ASN A 19 33.54 20.37 8.74
CA ASN A 19 34.62 19.66 8.05
C ASN A 19 34.61 20.07 6.56
N PRO A 20 35.76 20.37 5.93
CA PRO A 20 35.80 21.11 4.67
C PRO A 20 36.13 20.19 3.49
N LEU A 21 35.12 19.66 2.83
CA LEU A 21 35.22 19.21 1.43
C LEU A 21 33.88 19.59 0.79
N PHE A 22 33.92 20.27 -0.35
CA PHE A 22 32.84 20.92 -1.13
C PHE A 22 32.62 22.42 -0.87
N PRO A 23 32.65 23.27 -1.92
CA PRO A 23 32.36 24.70 -1.80
C PRO A 23 30.85 24.95 -1.60
N PRO A 24 30.45 26.02 -0.87
CA PRO A 24 29.05 26.33 -0.65
C PRO A 24 28.42 26.95 -1.91
N LEU A 25 27.32 26.37 -2.39
CA LEU A 25 26.49 26.97 -3.43
C LEU A 25 25.61 28.08 -2.84
N LYS A 26 25.59 29.24 -3.50
CA LYS A 26 24.87 30.47 -3.10
C LYS A 26 23.36 30.22 -2.93
N PRO A 27 22.71 30.73 -1.86
CA PRO A 27 21.26 30.79 -1.79
C PRO A 27 20.75 31.94 -2.66
N MET A 28 19.86 31.64 -3.60
CA MET A 28 19.13 32.64 -4.38
C MET A 28 17.63 32.34 -4.24
N PHE A 29 16.86 33.41 -4.07
CA PHE A 29 15.41 33.50 -3.83
C PHE A 29 14.95 33.62 -2.37
N LEU A 30 15.07 34.86 -1.87
CA LEU A 30 14.19 35.42 -0.84
C LEU A 30 12.86 35.81 -1.53
N PHE A 31 11.73 35.23 -1.14
CA PHE A 31 10.42 35.75 -1.57
C PHE A 31 10.08 37.01 -0.75
N PRO A 32 9.70 38.14 -1.38
CA PRO A 32 9.21 39.30 -0.64
C PRO A 32 7.77 39.06 -0.15
N PRO A 33 7.31 39.78 0.91
CA PRO A 33 5.94 39.65 1.40
C PRO A 33 4.93 40.23 0.39
N LYS A 34 3.74 39.62 0.33
CA LYS A 34 2.64 40.01 -0.58
C LYS A 34 2.16 41.44 -0.30
N PRO A 35 1.96 42.30 -1.33
CA PRO A 35 1.23 43.55 -1.18
C PRO A 35 -0.30 43.32 -1.22
N PRO A 36 -1.11 44.25 -0.69
CA PRO A 36 -2.57 44.13 -0.74
C PRO A 36 -3.10 44.39 -2.15
N LEU A 37 -4.17 43.69 -2.50
CA LEU A 37 -4.85 43.79 -3.80
C LEU A 37 -5.57 45.14 -3.92
N SER A 38 -5.24 45.92 -4.96
CA SER A 38 -6.09 47.00 -5.49
C SER A 38 -6.39 46.74 -6.96
N LEU A 39 -7.68 46.68 -7.31
CA LEU A 39 -8.15 46.62 -8.69
C LEU A 39 -7.80 47.92 -9.42
N SER A 40 -7.01 47.84 -10.50
CA SER A 40 -7.28 48.53 -11.76
C SER A 40 -6.20 48.27 -12.82
N SER A 41 -6.67 48.09 -14.06
CA SER A 41 -5.99 48.35 -15.33
C SER A 41 -5.03 47.28 -15.89
N PHE A 42 -5.47 46.72 -17.01
CA PHE A 42 -4.80 45.79 -17.90
C PHE A 42 -3.43 46.28 -18.39
N VAL A 43 -2.40 45.44 -18.26
CA VAL A 43 -1.19 45.47 -19.09
C VAL A 43 -0.87 44.04 -19.54
N PHE A 44 -0.83 43.84 -20.86
CA PHE A 44 -0.47 42.58 -21.52
C PHE A 44 1.02 42.27 -21.26
N LEU A 45 1.32 41.13 -20.63
CA LEU A 45 2.68 40.57 -20.53
C LEU A 45 2.72 39.21 -21.26
N PRO A 46 3.83 38.88 -21.96
CA PRO A 46 3.91 37.70 -22.80
C PRO A 46 3.96 36.40 -21.97
N LYS A 47 3.29 35.37 -22.47
CA LYS A 47 3.27 34.01 -21.90
C LYS A 47 4.71 33.45 -21.81
N LEU A 48 5.19 33.21 -20.59
CA LEU A 48 6.25 32.23 -20.35
C LEU A 48 5.69 30.82 -20.57
N PRO A 49 6.44 29.89 -21.19
CA PRO A 49 5.94 28.55 -21.47
C PRO A 49 5.79 27.77 -20.16
N SER A 50 4.58 27.28 -19.91
CA SER A 50 4.30 26.28 -18.88
C SER A 50 4.99 24.96 -19.22
N PRO A 51 5.42 24.16 -18.22
CA PRO A 51 5.86 22.79 -18.48
C PRO A 51 4.67 22.02 -19.05
N LYS A 52 4.83 21.48 -20.26
CA LYS A 52 3.81 20.70 -20.95
C LYS A 52 3.65 19.36 -20.23
N PHE A 53 2.65 19.25 -19.37
CA PHE A 53 2.09 17.96 -19.00
C PHE A 53 1.39 17.41 -20.25
N HIS A 54 1.94 16.36 -20.85
CA HIS A 54 1.24 15.58 -21.87
C HIS A 54 0.63 14.35 -21.20
N PRO A 55 -0.63 14.40 -20.75
CA PRO A 55 -1.33 13.20 -20.34
C PRO A 55 -1.53 12.34 -21.59
N ARG A 56 -0.85 11.19 -21.67
CA ARG A 56 -1.26 10.13 -22.60
C ARG A 56 -2.54 9.52 -22.04
N ILE A 57 -3.69 10.08 -22.43
CA ILE A 57 -5.00 9.48 -22.15
C ILE A 57 -5.15 8.29 -23.09
N LEU A 58 -4.95 7.07 -22.57
CA LEU A 58 -5.38 5.85 -23.25
C LEU A 58 -6.90 5.73 -23.09
N ALA A 59 -7.64 6.30 -24.04
CA ALA A 59 -9.07 6.08 -24.17
C ALA A 59 -9.32 4.78 -24.95
N GLY A 60 -10.00 3.83 -24.33
CA GLY A 60 -10.57 2.66 -25.01
C GLY A 60 -10.08 1.31 -24.46
N TYR A 61 -10.77 0.78 -23.45
CA TYR A 61 -10.72 -0.64 -23.11
C TYR A 61 -11.87 -1.36 -23.84
N PRO A 62 -11.62 -2.32 -24.73
CA PRO A 62 -12.65 -3.25 -25.13
C PRO A 62 -12.98 -4.17 -23.94
N ARG A 63 -14.27 -4.29 -23.64
CA ARG A 63 -14.80 -5.34 -22.76
C ARG A 63 -14.55 -6.67 -23.46
N ASN A 64 -13.59 -7.45 -22.98
CA ASN A 64 -13.52 -8.91 -23.11
C ASN A 64 -12.32 -9.41 -22.31
N PHE A 65 -12.46 -9.41 -20.99
CA PHE A 65 -11.54 -10.05 -20.05
C PHE A 65 -12.11 -11.43 -19.69
N LEU A 66 -12.30 -12.28 -20.70
CA LEU A 66 -12.60 -13.70 -20.51
C LEU A 66 -12.08 -14.48 -21.73
N GLY A 67 -11.08 -15.33 -21.50
CA GLY A 67 -10.63 -16.34 -22.46
C GLY A 67 -9.52 -15.88 -23.41
N ILE A 68 -8.27 -16.24 -23.07
CA ILE A 68 -7.33 -17.03 -23.88
C ILE A 68 -6.07 -17.16 -23.01
N VAL A 69 -5.98 -18.27 -22.27
CA VAL A 69 -4.71 -18.81 -21.81
C VAL A 69 -4.21 -19.65 -22.96
N SER A 70 -3.33 -19.10 -23.80
CA SER A 70 -2.60 -19.88 -24.80
C SER A 70 -1.15 -19.91 -24.40
N CYS A 71 -0.72 -21.09 -23.95
CA CYS A 71 0.63 -21.42 -23.57
C CYS A 71 1.56 -21.30 -24.79
N CYS A 72 2.46 -20.33 -24.79
CA CYS A 72 3.66 -20.35 -25.60
C CYS A 72 4.84 -20.60 -24.64
N GLN A 73 5.19 -21.87 -24.48
CA GLN A 73 6.40 -22.27 -23.76
C GLN A 73 7.61 -21.88 -24.61
N ASN A 74 8.48 -21.04 -24.05
CA ASN A 74 9.84 -20.83 -24.55
C ASN A 74 10.80 -21.52 -23.57
N PRO A 75 11.47 -22.63 -23.95
CA PRO A 75 12.19 -23.46 -23.00
C PRO A 75 13.65 -23.03 -22.90
N GLN A 76 13.95 -21.81 -22.43
CA GLN A 76 15.32 -21.39 -22.06
C GLN A 76 15.26 -20.17 -21.13
N ASN A 77 14.84 -20.36 -19.88
CA ASN A 77 15.36 -19.54 -18.77
C ASN A 77 15.11 -20.26 -17.44
N SER A 78 16.19 -20.77 -16.83
CA SER A 78 16.18 -21.30 -15.47
C SER A 78 16.03 -20.13 -14.49
N GLY A 79 14.79 -19.76 -14.19
CA GLY A 79 14.42 -18.80 -13.13
C GLY A 79 14.03 -19.54 -11.85
N CYS A 80 14.47 -19.00 -10.72
CA CYS A 80 14.36 -19.55 -9.36
C CYS A 80 12.91 -19.93 -8.93
N PRO A 81 12.70 -20.98 -8.13
CA PRO A 81 11.38 -21.43 -7.65
C PRO A 81 10.79 -20.57 -6.51
N ALA A 82 11.30 -19.35 -6.27
CA ALA A 82 11.08 -18.62 -5.03
C ALA A 82 9.69 -17.99 -4.85
N SER A 83 8.92 -17.77 -5.92
CA SER A 83 7.62 -17.06 -5.84
C SER A 83 6.51 -17.89 -5.21
N ASP A 84 6.52 -19.20 -5.46
CA ASP A 84 5.46 -20.09 -5.01
C ASP A 84 5.66 -20.46 -3.53
N ASP A 85 6.92 -20.62 -3.12
CA ASP A 85 7.30 -20.88 -1.73
C ASP A 85 6.94 -19.70 -0.81
N GLU A 86 7.19 -18.45 -1.23
CA GLU A 86 6.85 -17.26 -0.44
C GLU A 86 5.32 -17.11 -0.27
N SER A 87 4.56 -17.34 -1.35
CA SER A 87 3.10 -17.29 -1.32
C SER A 87 2.50 -18.36 -0.39
N GLN A 88 3.10 -19.56 -0.35
CA GLN A 88 2.69 -20.63 0.57
C GLN A 88 3.02 -20.27 2.03
N LEU A 89 4.20 -19.71 2.29
CA LEU A 89 4.59 -19.24 3.62
C LEU A 89 3.69 -18.12 4.14
N GLU A 90 3.25 -17.19 3.27
CA GLU A 90 2.26 -16.18 3.61
C GLU A 90 0.92 -16.81 3.99
N LEU A 91 0.41 -17.71 3.14
CA LEU A 91 -0.86 -18.40 3.38
C LEU A 91 -0.83 -19.16 4.71
N ASP A 92 0.28 -19.84 5.02
CA ASP A 92 0.46 -20.55 6.29
C ASP A 92 0.32 -19.64 7.51
N ARG A 93 0.69 -18.35 7.41
CA ARG A 93 0.47 -17.38 8.50
C ARG A 93 -0.99 -17.03 8.72
N LEU A 94 -1.81 -17.04 7.66
CA LEU A 94 -3.26 -16.89 7.83
C LEU A 94 -3.86 -18.16 8.40
N VAL A 95 -3.42 -19.33 7.91
CA VAL A 95 -3.92 -20.62 8.36
C VAL A 95 -3.54 -20.89 9.83
N SER A 96 -2.41 -20.36 10.32
CA SER A 96 -2.03 -20.46 11.73
C SER A 96 -2.96 -19.70 12.67
N LEU A 97 -3.70 -18.70 12.18
CA LEU A 97 -4.72 -17.99 12.98
C LEU A 97 -5.89 -18.90 13.36
N LEU A 98 -6.11 -19.98 12.61
CA LEU A 98 -7.25 -20.88 12.80
C LEU A 98 -6.94 -21.94 13.88
N PRO A 99 -7.96 -22.32 14.68
CA PRO A 99 -7.88 -23.49 15.56
C PRO A 99 -7.43 -24.75 14.81
N GLU A 100 -6.80 -25.68 15.55
CA GLU A 100 -6.13 -26.86 14.97
C GLU A 100 -7.05 -27.69 14.06
N GLU A 101 -8.28 -27.93 14.48
CA GLU A 101 -9.26 -28.71 13.71
C GLU A 101 -9.55 -28.08 12.34
N MET A 102 -9.85 -26.78 12.32
CA MET A 102 -10.16 -26.03 11.10
C MET A 102 -8.95 -25.97 10.16
N ARG A 103 -7.75 -25.78 10.74
CA ARG A 103 -6.48 -25.77 10.00
C ARG A 103 -6.20 -27.14 9.36
N CYS A 104 -6.45 -28.24 10.07
CA CYS A 104 -6.31 -29.58 9.52
C CYS A 104 -7.27 -29.82 8.33
N ARG A 105 -8.55 -29.49 8.47
CA ARG A 105 -9.53 -29.61 7.37
C ARG A 105 -9.16 -28.72 6.19
N LEU A 106 -8.78 -27.48 6.44
CA LEU A 106 -8.41 -26.54 5.40
C LEU A 106 -7.20 -27.04 4.58
N ARG A 107 -6.19 -27.61 5.26
CA ARG A 107 -4.99 -28.17 4.60
C ARG A 107 -5.25 -29.40 3.74
N GLN A 108 -6.35 -30.11 3.98
CA GLN A 108 -6.75 -31.26 3.16
C GLN A 108 -7.49 -30.85 1.89
N HIS A 109 -7.91 -29.59 1.77
CA HIS A 109 -8.66 -29.12 0.61
C HIS A 109 -7.75 -29.04 -0.63
N PRO A 110 -8.16 -29.59 -1.79
CA PRO A 110 -7.32 -29.66 -2.99
C PRO A 110 -7.00 -28.29 -3.62
N GLU A 111 -7.80 -27.26 -3.30
CA GLU A 111 -7.64 -25.89 -3.82
C GLU A 111 -7.19 -24.89 -2.76
N LEU A 112 -6.45 -25.35 -1.74
CA LEU A 112 -5.94 -24.50 -0.66
C LEU A 112 -5.22 -23.24 -1.19
N ASP A 113 -4.42 -23.39 -2.25
CA ASP A 113 -3.70 -22.33 -2.94
C ASP A 113 -4.62 -21.23 -3.49
N LYS A 114 -5.88 -21.54 -3.75
CA LYS A 114 -6.91 -20.61 -4.25
C LYS A 114 -7.89 -20.12 -3.19
N LEU A 115 -7.62 -20.37 -1.90
CA LEU A 115 -8.45 -19.88 -0.80
C LEU A 115 -8.72 -18.37 -0.93
N MET A 116 -9.98 -17.96 -0.90
CA MET A 116 -10.36 -16.55 -1.03
C MET A 116 -10.48 -15.89 0.34
N GLU A 117 -11.30 -16.47 1.21
CA GLU A 117 -11.49 -16.01 2.57
C GLU A 117 -11.98 -17.12 3.50
N VAL A 118 -11.76 -16.94 4.80
CA VAL A 118 -12.31 -17.77 5.87
C VAL A 118 -13.24 -16.90 6.72
N VAL A 119 -14.45 -17.37 6.95
CA VAL A 119 -15.50 -16.71 7.71
C VAL A 119 -15.78 -17.50 8.97
N MET A 120 -15.69 -16.83 10.12
CA MET A 120 -15.93 -17.41 11.45
C MET A 120 -16.91 -16.52 12.20
N ASP A 121 -18.17 -16.94 12.30
CA ASP A 121 -19.20 -16.19 13.03
C ASP A 121 -19.66 -16.99 14.24
N LEU A 122 -19.69 -16.35 15.41
CA LEU A 122 -20.09 -16.97 16.67
C LEU A 122 -21.44 -17.70 16.53
N GLY A 123 -21.46 -18.98 16.89
CA GLY A 123 -22.66 -19.82 16.81
C GLY A 123 -22.96 -20.38 15.43
N ARG A 124 -22.08 -20.20 14.43
CA ARG A 124 -22.19 -20.79 13.08
C ARG A 124 -20.99 -21.66 12.77
N ASN A 125 -21.17 -22.62 11.87
CA ASN A 125 -20.04 -23.41 11.36
C ASN A 125 -19.09 -22.51 10.58
N PRO A 126 -17.76 -22.64 10.77
CA PRO A 126 -16.78 -21.88 10.02
C PRO A 126 -16.74 -22.31 8.55
N ILE A 127 -16.59 -21.33 7.66
CA ILE A 127 -16.62 -21.55 6.20
C ILE A 127 -15.34 -21.01 5.58
N ALA A 128 -14.71 -21.80 4.70
CA ALA A 128 -13.71 -21.35 3.75
C ALA A 128 -14.37 -21.15 2.37
N ARG A 129 -14.04 -20.06 1.69
CA ARG A 129 -14.52 -19.77 0.34
C ARG A 129 -13.46 -20.03 -0.70
N PHE A 130 -13.82 -20.79 -1.71
CA PHE A 130 -13.00 -21.10 -2.88
C PHE A 130 -13.73 -20.68 -4.17
N PRO A 131 -13.03 -20.60 -5.31
CA PRO A 131 -13.69 -20.37 -6.61
C PRO A 131 -14.73 -21.43 -6.96
N SER A 132 -14.57 -22.65 -6.44
CA SER A 132 -15.49 -23.78 -6.61
C SER A 132 -16.71 -23.72 -5.68
N GLY A 133 -16.66 -22.93 -4.60
CA GLY A 133 -17.76 -22.77 -3.65
C GLY A 133 -17.30 -22.65 -2.19
N ASP A 134 -18.29 -22.64 -1.30
CA ASP A 134 -18.10 -22.58 0.14
C ASP A 134 -17.85 -23.99 0.70
N PHE A 135 -16.91 -24.11 1.64
CA PHE A 135 -16.49 -25.35 2.27
C PHE A 135 -16.51 -25.22 3.80
N GLU A 136 -17.23 -26.10 4.49
CA GLU A 136 -17.31 -26.08 5.96
C GLU A 136 -16.03 -26.64 6.60
N LEU A 137 -15.40 -25.84 7.45
CA LEU A 137 -14.12 -26.16 8.10
C LEU A 137 -14.27 -26.99 9.37
N SER A 138 -15.44 -27.00 9.97
CA SER A 138 -15.78 -27.80 11.15
C SER A 138 -17.28 -28.02 11.20
N ASP A 139 -17.69 -29.14 11.78
CA ASP A 139 -19.10 -29.46 12.03
C ASP A 139 -19.60 -28.82 13.35
N CYS A 140 -18.67 -28.26 14.14
CA CYS A 140 -18.96 -27.53 15.37
C CYS A 140 -19.08 -26.02 15.11
N PRO A 141 -20.05 -25.34 15.77
CA PRO A 141 -20.18 -23.91 15.65
C PRO A 141 -19.04 -23.18 16.34
N ILE A 142 -18.63 -22.05 15.78
CA ILE A 142 -17.59 -21.16 16.33
C ILE A 142 -17.96 -20.71 17.75
N THR A 143 -17.01 -20.85 18.66
CA THR A 143 -17.10 -20.41 20.05
C THR A 143 -16.34 -19.10 20.28
N PHE A 144 -16.54 -18.49 21.45
CA PHE A 144 -15.74 -17.33 21.86
C PHE A 144 -14.25 -17.65 21.97
N GLN A 145 -13.89 -18.88 22.36
CA GLN A 145 -12.50 -19.29 22.50
C GLN A 145 -11.78 -19.35 21.15
N ASP A 146 -12.48 -19.78 20.09
CA ASP A 146 -11.93 -19.81 18.73
C ASP A 146 -11.62 -18.40 18.22
N LEU A 147 -12.54 -17.45 18.46
CA LEU A 147 -12.35 -16.05 18.10
C LEU A 147 -11.21 -15.42 18.92
N GLU A 148 -11.16 -15.70 20.22
CA GLU A 148 -10.09 -15.21 21.11
C GLU A 148 -8.71 -15.75 20.66
N PHE A 149 -8.63 -17.04 20.35
CA PHE A 149 -7.43 -17.67 19.80
C PHE A 149 -6.96 -16.97 18.52
N ALA A 150 -7.85 -16.77 17.55
CA ALA A 150 -7.50 -16.09 16.30
C ALA A 150 -7.06 -14.64 16.53
N THR A 151 -7.80 -13.88 17.35
CA THR A 151 -7.48 -12.47 17.61
C THR A 151 -6.15 -12.29 18.35
N SER A 152 -5.78 -13.21 19.23
CA SER A 152 -4.51 -13.16 19.96
C SER A 152 -3.28 -13.22 19.06
N GLN A 153 -3.42 -13.75 17.84
CA GLN A 153 -2.33 -13.90 16.87
C GLN A 153 -2.23 -12.77 15.85
N VAL A 154 -3.31 -12.02 15.60
CA VAL A 154 -3.36 -10.95 14.57
C VAL A 154 -2.79 -9.63 15.09
N GLY A 155 -2.95 -9.33 16.38
CA GLY A 155 -2.60 -8.05 16.98
C GLY A 155 -3.78 -7.08 17.09
N ASP A 156 -3.48 -5.79 17.20
CA ASP A 156 -4.50 -4.76 17.42
C ASP A 156 -5.29 -4.45 16.14
N PHE A 157 -6.62 -4.38 16.27
CA PHE A 157 -7.49 -3.91 15.19
C PHE A 157 -7.50 -2.38 15.15
N ALA A 158 -7.40 -1.83 13.94
CA ALA A 158 -7.55 -0.40 13.69
C ALA A 158 -9.00 0.06 13.94
N VAL A 159 -9.21 1.39 13.86
CA VAL A 159 -10.50 2.04 14.15
C VAL A 159 -11.64 1.53 13.25
N ASP A 160 -11.32 1.02 12.05
CA ASP A 160 -12.28 0.46 11.10
C ASP A 160 -12.57 -1.04 11.32
N ASN A 161 -12.10 -1.62 12.44
CA ASN A 161 -12.16 -3.04 12.77
C ASN A 161 -11.39 -3.95 11.81
N ARG A 162 -10.35 -3.43 11.17
CA ARG A 162 -9.47 -4.22 10.30
C ARG A 162 -8.09 -4.34 10.91
N ALA A 163 -7.47 -5.47 10.65
CA ALA A 163 -6.07 -5.74 10.91
C ALA A 163 -5.51 -6.52 9.73
N GLY A 164 -4.21 -6.47 9.53
CA GLY A 164 -3.48 -7.35 8.63
C GLY A 164 -2.43 -8.15 9.39
N ILE A 165 -1.90 -9.17 8.73
CA ILE A 165 -0.78 -9.95 9.28
C ILE A 165 0.50 -9.32 8.76
N SER A 166 1.41 -8.97 9.68
CA SER A 166 2.69 -8.36 9.34
C SER A 166 3.43 -9.12 8.23
N ARG A 167 3.97 -8.36 7.27
CA ARG A 167 4.66 -8.86 6.06
C ARG A 167 3.79 -9.71 5.12
N THR A 168 2.47 -9.67 5.23
CA THR A 168 1.54 -10.30 4.27
C THR A 168 0.57 -9.26 3.73
N LEU A 169 -0.21 -9.62 2.71
CA LEU A 169 -1.33 -8.82 2.21
C LEU A 169 -2.69 -9.28 2.77
N HIS A 170 -2.70 -10.23 3.69
CA HIS A 170 -3.91 -10.76 4.27
C HIS A 170 -4.63 -9.72 5.15
N ARG A 171 -5.97 -9.76 5.13
CA ARG A 171 -6.81 -8.79 5.86
C ARG A 171 -7.80 -9.53 6.74
N ILE A 172 -7.86 -9.16 8.01
CA ILE A 172 -8.74 -9.71 9.02
C ILE A 172 -9.70 -8.60 9.40
N SER A 173 -10.98 -8.80 9.10
CA SER A 173 -12.05 -7.88 9.50
C SER A 173 -12.79 -8.47 10.69
N ALA A 174 -12.89 -7.73 11.78
CA ALA A 174 -13.68 -8.12 12.95
C ALA A 174 -15.12 -7.59 12.87
N VAL A 175 -16.07 -8.46 13.15
CA VAL A 175 -17.47 -8.10 13.39
C VAL A 175 -17.65 -7.97 14.90
N ARG A 176 -18.11 -6.80 15.36
CA ARG A 176 -18.32 -6.50 16.78
C ARG A 176 -19.79 -6.33 17.12
N ASN A 177 -20.18 -6.73 18.32
CA ASN A 177 -21.50 -6.45 18.86
C ASN A 177 -21.56 -5.03 19.46
N ARG A 178 -22.75 -4.63 19.96
CA ARG A 178 -22.98 -3.32 20.59
C ARG A 178 -22.15 -3.05 21.86
N LYS A 179 -21.55 -4.09 22.45
CA LYS A 179 -20.64 -4.00 23.60
C LYS A 179 -19.16 -4.00 23.16
N ASN A 180 -18.88 -3.81 21.87
CA ASN A 180 -17.56 -3.89 21.24
C ASN A 180 -16.85 -5.24 21.36
N ALA A 181 -17.53 -6.30 21.79
CA ALA A 181 -16.94 -7.65 21.78
C ALA A 181 -16.92 -8.21 20.35
N ILE A 182 -15.82 -8.87 19.98
CA ILE A 182 -15.69 -9.55 18.69
C ILE A 182 -16.61 -10.77 18.69
N ILE A 183 -17.52 -10.83 17.72
CA ILE A 183 -18.49 -11.92 17.52
C ILE A 183 -18.31 -12.61 16.17
N GLY A 184 -17.38 -12.14 15.34
CA GLY A 184 -17.03 -12.81 14.09
C GLY A 184 -15.76 -12.24 13.47
N LEU A 185 -15.16 -13.01 12.58
CA LEU A 185 -13.95 -12.68 11.84
C LEU A 185 -14.12 -13.08 10.37
N THR A 186 -13.63 -12.23 9.49
CA THR A 186 -13.45 -12.54 8.06
C THR A 186 -11.99 -12.36 7.70
N CYS A 187 -11.30 -13.47 7.45
CA CYS A 187 -9.89 -13.52 7.08
C CYS A 187 -9.76 -13.67 5.57
N ARG A 188 -9.42 -12.59 4.87
CA ARG A 188 -9.24 -12.56 3.41
C ARG A 188 -7.79 -12.79 3.03
N VAL A 189 -7.59 -13.69 2.07
CA VAL A 189 -6.26 -14.00 1.53
C VAL A 189 -5.89 -12.94 0.49
N GLY A 190 -5.07 -11.97 0.88
CA GLY A 190 -4.36 -11.10 -0.05
C GLY A 190 -3.20 -11.83 -0.73
N ARG A 191 -2.98 -11.55 -2.02
CA ARG A 191 -1.89 -12.11 -2.83
C ARG A 191 -1.16 -11.00 -3.59
N ALA A 192 0.15 -11.16 -3.76
CA ALA A 192 0.92 -10.37 -4.71
C ALA A 192 0.90 -11.08 -6.07
N ILE A 193 0.58 -10.34 -7.14
CA ILE A 193 0.49 -10.90 -8.50
C ILE A 193 1.54 -10.21 -9.37
N THR A 194 2.56 -10.97 -9.76
CA THR A 194 3.61 -10.52 -10.69
C THR A 194 3.11 -10.53 -12.14
N GLY A 195 3.74 -9.75 -13.01
CA GLY A 195 3.36 -9.63 -14.43
C GLY A 195 2.10 -8.80 -14.71
N SER A 196 1.39 -8.35 -13.66
CA SER A 196 0.18 -7.51 -13.79
C SER A 196 0.44 -6.15 -14.47
N ALA A 197 1.69 -5.68 -14.47
CA ALA A 197 2.12 -4.42 -15.08
C ALA A 197 2.97 -4.59 -16.35
N ASP A 198 3.02 -5.79 -16.95
CA ASP A 198 3.89 -6.06 -18.11
C ASP A 198 3.60 -5.15 -19.31
N LEU A 199 2.32 -4.85 -19.55
CA LEU A 199 1.88 -3.96 -20.62
C LEU A 199 2.28 -2.49 -20.40
N LEU A 200 2.69 -2.12 -19.17
CA LEU A 200 3.10 -0.77 -18.82
C LEU A 200 4.63 -0.63 -18.73
N ARG A 201 5.40 -1.69 -19.06
CA ARG A 201 6.85 -1.71 -18.88
C ARG A 201 7.58 -0.59 -19.62
N ASP A 202 7.13 -0.25 -20.82
CA ASP A 202 7.66 0.84 -21.63
C ASP A 202 7.44 2.21 -20.95
N LEU A 203 6.21 2.47 -20.50
CA LEU A 203 5.85 3.71 -19.79
C LEU A 203 6.60 3.87 -18.46
N VAL A 204 6.74 2.77 -17.72
CA VAL A 204 7.48 2.74 -16.45
C VAL A 204 8.98 2.99 -16.69
N LYS A 205 9.55 2.39 -17.74
CA LYS A 205 10.96 2.56 -18.12
C LYS A 205 11.28 4.00 -18.52
N ASP A 206 10.37 4.64 -19.26
CA ASP A 206 10.53 6.01 -19.74
C ASP A 206 10.43 7.06 -18.62
N GLY A 207 10.02 6.66 -17.40
CA GLY A 207 9.95 7.53 -16.23
C GLY A 207 8.80 8.53 -16.27
N ALA A 208 7.77 8.26 -17.08
CA ALA A 208 6.57 9.08 -17.15
C ALA A 208 5.79 9.03 -15.82
N SER A 209 5.11 10.11 -15.47
CA SER A 209 4.16 10.10 -14.35
C SER A 209 2.90 9.34 -14.76
N LEU A 210 2.54 8.32 -13.96
CA LEU A 210 1.40 7.44 -14.21
C LEU A 210 0.30 7.69 -13.17
N LEU A 211 -0.94 7.78 -13.62
CA LEU A 211 -2.13 7.84 -12.77
C LEU A 211 -3.08 6.71 -13.19
N LEU A 212 -3.40 5.83 -12.24
CA LEU A 212 -4.29 4.70 -12.44
C LEU A 212 -5.68 5.03 -11.88
N ILE A 213 -6.68 5.09 -12.75
CA ILE A 213 -8.07 5.42 -12.39
C ILE A 213 -8.98 4.26 -12.76
N GLY A 214 -9.94 3.95 -11.89
CA GLY A 214 -10.96 2.96 -12.15
C GLY A 214 -11.78 2.62 -10.91
N PRO A 215 -12.89 1.87 -11.07
CA PRO A 215 -13.73 1.43 -9.96
C PRO A 215 -12.95 0.68 -8.86
N PRO A 216 -13.49 0.57 -7.64
CA PRO A 216 -12.94 -0.32 -6.62
C PRO A 216 -12.84 -1.77 -7.13
N GLY A 217 -11.78 -2.48 -6.75
CA GLY A 217 -11.61 -3.90 -7.07
C GLY A 217 -11.05 -4.23 -8.46
N VAL A 218 -10.81 -3.25 -9.35
CA VAL A 218 -10.29 -3.52 -10.72
C VAL A 218 -8.78 -3.83 -10.80
N GLY A 219 -8.09 -3.97 -9.66
CA GLY A 219 -6.66 -4.34 -9.64
C GLY A 219 -5.68 -3.17 -9.69
N LYS A 220 -6.12 -1.92 -9.45
CA LYS A 220 -5.23 -0.74 -9.40
C LYS A 220 -4.03 -0.95 -8.47
N THR A 221 -4.29 -1.33 -7.22
CA THR A 221 -3.26 -1.56 -6.21
C THR A 221 -2.30 -2.69 -6.61
N THR A 222 -2.81 -3.73 -7.28
CA THR A 222 -1.99 -4.83 -7.80
C THR A 222 -0.96 -4.32 -8.82
N ILE A 223 -1.40 -3.48 -9.77
CA ILE A 223 -0.51 -2.85 -10.76
C ILE A 223 0.50 -1.93 -10.04
N ILE A 224 0.05 -1.12 -9.08
CA ILE A 224 0.92 -0.20 -8.33
C ILE A 224 2.07 -0.95 -7.64
N ARG A 225 1.76 -2.07 -6.95
CA ARG A 225 2.79 -2.89 -6.29
C ARG A 225 3.81 -3.42 -7.29
N GLU A 226 3.35 -3.97 -8.41
CA GLU A 226 4.24 -4.52 -9.43
C GLU A 226 5.10 -3.42 -10.09
N VAL A 227 4.54 -2.24 -10.35
CA VAL A 227 5.32 -1.09 -10.85
C VAL A 227 6.38 -0.67 -9.84
N ALA A 228 6.07 -0.64 -8.54
CA ALA A 228 7.04 -0.34 -7.50
C ALA A 228 8.19 -1.35 -7.47
N ARG A 229 7.85 -2.65 -7.49
CA ARG A 229 8.81 -3.76 -7.55
C ARG A 229 9.71 -3.66 -8.79
N MET A 230 9.12 -3.46 -9.97
CA MET A 230 9.88 -3.29 -11.23
C MET A 230 10.83 -2.10 -11.15
N LEU A 231 10.38 -0.94 -10.66
CA LEU A 231 11.22 0.24 -10.53
C LEU A 231 12.37 0.02 -9.55
N ALA A 232 12.10 -0.60 -8.41
CA ALA A 232 13.10 -0.82 -7.36
C ALA A 232 14.11 -1.93 -7.74
N ASP A 233 13.63 -3.08 -8.21
CA ASP A 233 14.46 -4.27 -8.40
C ASP A 233 14.93 -4.44 -9.84
N ASP A 234 14.05 -4.28 -10.83
CA ASP A 234 14.43 -4.49 -12.24
C ASP A 234 15.23 -3.28 -12.77
N TYR A 235 14.81 -2.06 -12.40
CA TYR A 235 15.42 -0.81 -12.87
C TYR A 235 16.35 -0.13 -11.85
N GLN A 236 16.51 -0.71 -10.65
CA GLN A 236 17.43 -0.24 -9.60
C GLN A 236 17.24 1.25 -9.28
N LYS A 237 15.99 1.71 -9.28
CA LYS A 237 15.62 3.09 -8.93
C LYS A 237 15.37 3.20 -7.43
N ARG A 238 15.62 4.40 -6.90
CA ARG A 238 15.24 4.73 -5.54
C ARG A 238 13.74 5.02 -5.51
N VAL A 239 12.95 4.10 -4.97
CA VAL A 239 11.49 4.20 -4.89
C VAL A 239 11.07 4.39 -3.44
N MET A 240 10.13 5.32 -3.21
CA MET A 240 9.43 5.50 -1.95
C MET A 240 7.93 5.37 -2.19
N ILE A 241 7.32 4.41 -1.50
CA ILE A 241 5.87 4.26 -1.43
C ILE A 241 5.36 5.08 -0.26
N VAL A 242 4.41 5.95 -0.53
CA VAL A 242 3.69 6.73 0.45
C VAL A 242 2.32 6.08 0.62
N ASP A 243 2.19 5.31 1.70
CA ASP A 243 1.04 4.45 1.95
C ASP A 243 0.17 5.07 3.06
N THR A 244 -1.04 5.46 2.71
CA THR A 244 -2.00 6.09 3.64
C THR A 244 -2.95 5.07 4.26
N SER A 245 -3.25 3.99 3.54
CA SER A 245 -4.27 3.00 3.88
C SER A 245 -3.68 1.61 4.22
N ASN A 246 -2.35 1.47 4.17
CA ASN A 246 -1.62 0.20 4.25
C ASN A 246 -2.05 -0.80 3.16
N GLU A 247 -2.65 -0.31 2.07
CA GLU A 247 -3.07 -1.17 0.98
C GLU A 247 -1.92 -1.52 0.03
N ILE A 248 -0.90 -0.68 -0.12
CA ILE A 248 0.18 -0.95 -1.08
C ILE A 248 1.22 -1.89 -0.45
N GLY A 249 1.80 -1.48 0.67
CA GLY A 249 2.87 -2.20 1.35
C GLY A 249 2.41 -3.27 2.34
N GLY A 250 1.11 -3.48 2.51
CA GLY A 250 0.55 -4.40 3.51
C GLY A 250 0.55 -3.79 4.91
N ASP A 251 0.08 -4.56 5.89
CA ASP A 251 -0.03 -4.09 7.27
C ASP A 251 1.23 -4.38 8.11
N GLY A 252 1.32 -3.72 9.28
CA GLY A 252 2.47 -3.77 10.19
C GLY A 252 3.63 -2.87 9.77
N ASP A 253 4.76 -2.91 10.49
CA ASP A 253 5.91 -2.01 10.26
C ASP A 253 6.78 -2.44 9.07
N ILE A 254 6.82 -3.74 8.80
CA ILE A 254 7.68 -4.34 7.77
C ILE A 254 6.86 -4.50 6.48
N PRO A 255 7.25 -3.84 5.37
CA PRO A 255 6.49 -3.91 4.13
C PRO A 255 6.53 -5.30 3.49
N HIS A 256 5.50 -5.59 2.70
CA HIS A 256 5.37 -6.79 1.89
C HIS A 256 6.47 -6.90 0.83
N ALA A 257 6.97 -8.11 0.53
CA ALA A 257 7.96 -8.32 -0.53
C ALA A 257 7.43 -7.96 -1.94
N GLY A 258 6.11 -7.93 -2.11
CA GLY A 258 5.45 -7.54 -3.36
C GLY A 258 5.71 -6.11 -3.85
N ILE A 259 6.37 -5.25 -3.07
CA ILE A 259 6.85 -3.94 -3.52
C ILE A 259 8.36 -3.93 -3.86
N GLY A 260 9.02 -5.09 -3.80
CA GLY A 260 10.46 -5.24 -4.00
C GLY A 260 11.28 -4.54 -2.93
N SER A 261 12.45 -4.03 -3.31
CA SER A 261 13.33 -3.23 -2.44
C SER A 261 12.86 -1.78 -2.23
N ALA A 262 11.65 -1.42 -2.69
CA ALA A 262 11.09 -0.09 -2.48
C ALA A 262 10.95 0.22 -0.99
N ARG A 263 11.27 1.47 -0.61
CA ARG A 263 11.05 1.95 0.75
C ARG A 263 9.58 2.30 0.93
N ARG A 264 9.07 2.19 2.16
CA ARG A 264 7.71 2.58 2.52
C ARG A 264 7.71 3.65 3.61
N MET A 265 6.81 4.60 3.45
CA MET A 265 6.46 5.60 4.44
C MET A 265 4.96 5.49 4.70
N GLN A 266 4.59 5.25 5.96
CA GLN A 266 3.19 5.20 6.39
C GLN A 266 2.75 6.61 6.80
N VAL A 267 1.68 7.11 6.18
CA VAL A 267 1.17 8.45 6.44
C VAL A 267 -0.19 8.34 7.14
N PRO A 268 -0.35 8.88 8.36
CA PRO A 268 -1.55 8.66 9.17
C PRO A 268 -2.82 9.34 8.62
N ASN A 269 -2.69 10.36 7.78
CA ASN A 269 -3.83 11.00 7.10
C ASN A 269 -3.39 11.51 5.72
N ALA A 270 -4.25 11.36 4.71
CA ALA A 270 -4.08 11.90 3.35
C ALA A 270 -3.74 13.40 3.34
N ASP A 271 -4.31 14.20 4.24
CA ASP A 271 -4.00 15.64 4.32
C ASP A 271 -2.51 15.92 4.62
N MET A 272 -1.83 14.99 5.27
CA MET A 272 -0.41 15.08 5.62
C MET A 272 0.52 14.57 4.50
N GLN A 273 -0.05 13.98 3.44
CA GLN A 273 0.72 13.36 2.35
C GLN A 273 1.62 14.38 1.64
N HIS A 274 1.13 15.59 1.38
CA HIS A 274 1.92 16.65 0.76
C HIS A 274 3.16 17.04 1.59
N MET A 275 3.03 17.06 2.92
CA MET A 275 4.14 17.41 3.81
C MET A 275 5.16 16.27 3.90
N ALA A 276 4.69 15.03 3.95
CA ALA A 276 5.52 13.85 4.02
C ALA A 276 6.38 13.69 2.74
N VAL A 277 5.75 13.89 1.57
CA VAL A 277 6.46 13.86 0.27
C VAL A 277 7.54 14.94 0.20
N HIS A 278 7.26 16.18 0.65
CA HIS A 278 8.22 17.28 0.57
C HIS A 278 9.46 17.11 1.45
N LYS A 279 9.29 16.56 2.66
CA LYS A 279 10.38 16.50 3.66
C LYS A 279 11.33 15.32 3.42
N GLU A 280 10.83 14.20 2.90
CA GLU A 280 11.55 12.93 2.95
C GLU A 280 11.75 12.24 1.58
N VAL A 281 11.12 12.74 0.50
CA VAL A 281 11.10 12.05 -0.82
C VAL A 281 11.96 12.76 -1.89
N ILE A 282 12.87 13.66 -1.50
CA ILE A 282 13.69 14.42 -2.46
C ILE A 282 14.59 13.49 -3.29
N GLY A 283 14.33 13.41 -4.60
CA GLY A 283 15.10 12.60 -5.55
C GLY A 283 14.72 11.10 -5.59
N LEU A 284 13.54 10.75 -5.07
CA LEU A 284 12.95 9.41 -5.11
C LEU A 284 11.73 9.40 -6.05
N ILE A 285 11.43 8.23 -6.63
CA ILE A 285 10.15 8.02 -7.30
C ILE A 285 9.09 7.79 -6.22
N ALA A 286 8.12 8.70 -6.13
CA ALA A 286 7.00 8.60 -5.20
C ALA A 286 5.86 7.80 -5.81
N ILE A 287 5.36 6.80 -5.09
CA ILE A 287 4.16 6.06 -5.45
C ILE A 287 3.15 6.23 -4.32
N CYS A 288 1.94 6.68 -4.66
CA CYS A 288 0.92 7.07 -3.71
C CYS A 288 -0.42 6.40 -4.06
N ASP A 289 -1.18 6.01 -3.04
CA ASP A 289 -2.62 5.84 -3.21
C ASP A 289 -3.27 7.22 -3.10
N ILE A 290 -4.13 7.54 -4.07
CA ILE A 290 -4.98 8.73 -4.05
C ILE A 290 -6.37 8.18 -3.80
N GLY A 291 -6.76 8.06 -2.53
CA GLY A 291 -8.13 7.74 -2.18
C GLY A 291 -9.05 8.82 -2.73
N ILE A 292 -9.82 8.49 -3.76
CA ILE A 292 -10.90 9.34 -4.31
C ILE A 292 -12.21 8.92 -3.67
#